data_AF-A0AAJ2JQP6-F1
#
_entry.id   AF-A0AAJ2JQP6-F1
#
_cell.length_a   1.000
_cell.length_b   1.000
_cell.length_c   1.000
_cell.angle_alpha   90.00
_cell.angle_beta   90.00
_cell.angle_gamma   90.00
#
_symmetry.space_group_name_H-M   'P 1'
#
loop_
_entity.id
_entity.type
_entity.pdbx_description
1 polymer ?
#
loop_
_entity_poly.entity_id
_entity_poly.type
_entity_poly.pdbx_seq_one_letter_code
_entity_poly.pdbx_strand_id
1 'polypeptide(L)' 'MRGKADLEKNYIMEQLEIAKECLFQARTLKEAKFWQEKIAYLSSLLKKKSLNIKKVKQNYAR' A
#
# COMPACT_ATOMS: atom_id res chain seq x y z
N MET A 1 -14.84 -13.05 -8.47
CA MET A 1 -14.21 -12.39 -7.29
C MET A 1 -13.10 -11.38 -7.64
N ARG A 2 -13.10 -10.76 -8.84
CA ARG A 2 -12.04 -9.81 -9.25
C ARG A 2 -12.22 -8.40 -8.64
N GLY A 3 -13.48 -7.92 -8.57
CA GLY A 3 -13.79 -6.56 -8.10
C GLY A 3 -13.46 -6.27 -6.63
N LYS A 4 -13.48 -7.26 -5.72
CA LYS A 4 -13.12 -7.04 -4.30
C LYS A 4 -11.64 -6.70 -4.12
N ALA A 5 -10.75 -7.32 -4.91
CA ALA A 5 -9.31 -7.09 -4.83
C ALA A 5 -8.92 -5.71 -5.39
N ASP A 6 -9.63 -5.27 -6.44
CA ASP A 6 -9.42 -3.95 -7.04
C ASP A 6 -9.93 -2.83 -6.13
N LEU A 7 -11.08 -3.01 -5.46
CA LEU A 7 -11.60 -2.07 -4.45
C LEU A 7 -10.63 -1.91 -3.27
N GLU A 8 -10.11 -3.02 -2.74
CA GLU A 8 -9.17 -2.96 -1.62
C GLU A 8 -7.84 -2.32 -2.02
N LYS A 9 -7.38 -2.54 -3.26
CA LYS A 9 -6.19 -1.87 -3.81
C LYS A 9 -6.42 -0.36 -3.92
N ASN A 10 -7.56 0.06 -4.47
CA ASN A 10 -7.90 1.47 -4.62
C ASN A 10 -7.98 2.17 -3.26
N TYR A 11 -8.63 1.53 -2.28
CA TYR A 11 -8.67 2.03 -0.92
C TYR A 11 -7.27 2.21 -0.31
N ILE A 12 -6.36 1.23 -0.49
CA ILE A 12 -4.99 1.35 0.01
C ILE A 12 -4.24 2.50 -0.68
N MET A 13 -4.46 2.74 -1.98
CA MET A 13 -3.85 3.85 -2.70
C MET A 13 -4.36 5.21 -2.20
N GLU A 14 -5.67 5.35 -1.99
CA GLU A 14 -6.28 6.56 -1.41
C GLU A 14 -5.70 6.87 -0.02
N GLN A 15 -5.62 5.86 0.85
CA GLN A 15 -4.99 6.01 2.18
C GLN A 15 -3.51 6.40 2.10
N LEU A 16 -2.81 6.00 1.03
CA LEU A 16 -1.42 6.36 0.77
C LEU A 16 -1.26 7.83 0.38
N GLU A 17 -2.19 8.36 -0.41
CA GLU A 17 -2.24 9.78 -0.78
C GLU A 17 -2.51 10.66 0.44
N ILE A 18 -3.51 10.28 1.26
CA ILE A 18 -3.82 10.96 2.52
C ILE A 18 -2.59 10.96 3.44
N ALA A 19 -1.94 9.81 3.61
CA ALA A 19 -0.76 9.72 4.48
C ALA A 19 0.42 10.59 4.00
N LYS A 20 0.59 10.75 2.68
CA LYS A 20 1.61 11.65 2.11
C LYS A 20 1.26 13.11 2.35
N GLU A 21 -0.01 13.47 2.20
CA GLU A 21 -0.47 14.83 2.48
C GLU A 21 -0.30 15.17 3.97
N CYS A 22 -0.68 14.27 4.87
CA CYS A 22 -0.47 14.44 6.31
C CYS A 22 1.02 14.50 6.69
N LEU A 23 1.89 13.74 6.01
CA LEU A 23 3.33 13.84 6.20
C LEU A 23 3.84 15.22 5.79
N PHE A 24 3.37 15.76 4.66
CA PHE A 24 3.75 17.09 4.18
C PHE A 24 3.28 18.19 5.14
N GLN A 25 2.11 18.02 5.75
CA GLN A 25 1.55 18.95 6.74
C GLN A 25 2.06 18.73 8.17
N ALA A 26 2.89 17.71 8.41
CA ALA A 26 3.37 17.35 9.75
C ALA A 26 4.17 18.51 10.36
N ARG A 27 3.83 18.89 11.58
CA ARG A 27 4.48 20.02 12.29
C ARG A 27 5.58 19.55 13.23
N THR A 28 5.59 18.26 13.57
CA THR A 28 6.55 17.68 14.49
C THR A 28 7.26 16.47 13.87
N LEU A 29 8.48 16.21 14.35
CA LEU A 29 9.25 15.03 13.96
C LEU A 29 8.53 13.72 14.32
N LYS A 30 7.77 13.72 15.43
CA LYS A 30 7.00 12.55 15.87
C LYS A 30 5.88 12.24 14.88
N GLU A 31 5.14 13.25 14.44
CA GLU A 31 4.09 13.10 13.41
C GLU A 31 4.69 12.67 12.08
N ALA A 32 5.78 13.31 11.65
CA ALA A 32 6.45 12.95 10.41
C ALA A 32 6.91 11.48 10.42
N LYS A 33 7.52 11.03 11.52
CA LYS A 33 7.94 9.63 11.69
C LYS A 33 6.75 8.67 11.65
N PHE A 34 5.65 9.00 12.33
CA PHE A 34 4.42 8.20 12.29
C PHE A 34 3.89 8.03 10.85
N TRP A 35 3.80 9.13 10.10
CA TRP A 35 3.31 9.08 8.72
C TRP A 35 4.28 8.37 7.77
N GLN A 36 5.59 8.51 7.97
CA GLN A 36 6.60 7.73 7.24
C GLN A 36 6.43 6.22 7.46
N GLU A 37 6.25 5.78 8.72
CA GLU A 37 6.00 4.38 9.05
C GLU A 37 4.67 3.89 8.44
N LYS A 38 3.62 4.71 8.48
CA LYS A 38 2.33 4.42 7.86
C LYS A 38 2.44 4.23 6.34
N ILE A 39 3.15 5.12 5.65
CA ILE A 39 3.41 5.05 4.20
C ILE A 39 4.18 3.78 3.86
N ALA A 40 5.21 3.44 4.65
CA ALA A 40 6.00 2.22 4.45
C ALA A 40 5.13 0.96 4.59
N TYR A 41 4.29 0.91 5.62
CA TYR A 41 3.35 -0.19 5.81
C TYR A 41 2.38 -0.35 4.64
N LEU A 42 1.69 0.72 4.23
CA LEU A 42 0.73 0.69 3.11
C LEU A 42 1.41 0.28 1.79
N SER A 43 2.61 0.80 1.54
CA SER A 43 3.43 0.41 0.38
C SER A 43 3.80 -1.07 0.41
N SER A 44 4.10 -1.62 1.59
CA SER A 44 4.40 -3.05 1.76
C SER A 44 3.19 -3.93 1.44
N LEU A 45 1.97 -3.50 1.80
CA LEU A 45 0.74 -4.23 1.49
C LEU A 45 0.52 -4.34 -0.02
N LEU A 46 0.74 -3.24 -0.75
CA LEU A 46 0.67 -3.23 -2.22
C LEU A 46 1.73 -4.14 -2.86
N LYS A 47 2.95 -4.14 -2.32
CA LYS A 47 4.05 -5.00 -2.80
C LYS A 47 3.80 -6.49 -2.51
N LYS A 48 3.27 -6.83 -1.33
CA LYS A 48 2.94 -8.21 -0.95
C LYS A 48 1.82 -8.78 -1.82
N LYS A 49 0.80 -7.97 -2.14
CA LYS A 49 -0.28 -8.36 -3.06
C LYS A 49 0.22 -8.59 -4.49
N SER A 50 1.11 -7.75 -5.01
CA SER A 50 1.65 -7.93 -6.37
C SER A 50 2.55 -9.17 -6.50
N LEU A 51 3.26 -9.55 -5.44
CA LEU A 51 4.07 -10.77 -5.39
C LEU A 51 3.22 -12.06 -5.41
N ASN A 52 2.08 -12.09 -4.72
CA ASN A 52 1.18 -13.25 -4.74
C ASN A 52 0.61 -13.52 -6.14
N ILE A 53 0.31 -12.48 -6.93
CA ILE A 53 -0.20 -12.65 -8.30
C ILE A 53 0.88 -13.23 -9.23
N LYS A 54 2.16 -12.86 -9.06
CA LYS A 54 3.26 -13.37 -9.88
C LYS A 54 3.60 -14.84 -9.58
N LYS A 55 3.57 -15.27 -8.31
CA LYS A 55 3.81 -16.68 -7.93
C LYS A 55 2.80 -17.63 -8.55
N VAL A 56 1.53 -17.24 -8.63
CA VAL A 56 0.49 -18.08 -9.23
C VAL A 56 0.76 -18.30 -10.72
N LYS A 57 1.17 -17.27 -11.48
CA LYS A 57 1.47 -17.43 -12.92
C LYS A 57 2.66 -18.34 -13.23
N GLN A 58 3.64 -18.46 -12.32
CA GLN A 58 4.78 -19.36 -12.53
C GLN A 58 4.42 -20.84 -12.37
N ASN A 59 3.42 -21.17 -11.56
CA ASN A 59 3.01 -22.56 -11.31
C ASN A 59 2.11 -23.17 -12.39
N TYR A 60 1.54 -22.36 -13.30
CA TYR A 60 0.75 -22.84 -14.45
C TYR A 60 1.54 -22.83 -15.77
N ALA A 61 2.84 -22.50 -15.74
CA ALA A 61 3.73 -22.49 -16.89
C ALA A 61 4.75 -23.64 -16.87
N ARG A 62 4.49 -24.70 -16.09
CA ARG A 62 5.24 -25.96 -16.09
C ARG A 62 4.33 -27.10 -16.50
#